data_AF-A0A922D3E0-F1
#
_entry.id   AF-A0A922D3E0-F1
#
_cell.length_a   1.000
_cell.length_b   1.000
_cell.length_c   1.000
_cell.angle_alpha   90.00
_cell.angle_beta   90.00
_cell.angle_gamma   90.00
#
_symmetry.space_group_name_H-M   'P 1'
#
loop_
_entity.id
_entity.type
_entity.pdbx_description
1 polymer ?
#
loop_
_entity_poly.entity_id
_entity_poly.type
_entity_poly.pdbx_seq_one_letter_code
_entity_poly.pdbx_strand_id
1 'polypeptide(L)'
;MLRSKGKKLVFVTNNSTKSRRQYANKFQSLGISVTEDEIFSSSFAAAMFLKVKNFPKDKKVYVIGGEGILEELELVGYTGLGGQEDGKKTGQWKTNCLFEHDKMVGAVVVGLDPYVNYYKLQIT
;
A
#
# COMPACT_ATOMS: atom_id res chain seq x y z
N MET A 1 31.26 3.83 2.47
CA MET A 1 32.25 2.83 2.03
C MET A 1 31.82 1.99 0.81
N LEU A 2 30.53 1.68 0.58
CA LEU A 2 30.07 0.97 -0.64
C LEU A 2 29.86 1.90 -1.84
N ARG A 3 29.20 3.06 -1.63
CA ARG A 3 29.00 4.07 -2.68
C ARG A 3 30.32 4.63 -3.22
N SER A 4 31.32 4.85 -2.35
CA SER A 4 32.67 5.28 -2.74
C SER A 4 33.43 4.25 -3.59
N LYS A 5 32.97 2.99 -3.62
CA LYS A 5 33.49 1.92 -4.49
C LYS A 5 32.64 1.74 -5.77
N GLY A 6 31.78 2.71 -6.11
CA GLY A 6 30.91 2.67 -7.28
C GLY A 6 29.81 1.61 -7.22
N LYS A 7 29.46 1.09 -6.04
CA LYS A 7 28.39 0.08 -5.89
C LYS A 7 27.03 0.76 -5.77
N LYS A 8 26.05 0.28 -6.54
CA LYS A 8 24.64 0.65 -6.39
C LYS A 8 24.06 -0.06 -5.17
N LEU A 9 23.36 0.70 -4.32
CA LEU A 9 22.68 0.16 -3.14
C LEU A 9 21.19 0.01 -3.42
N VAL A 10 20.61 -1.06 -2.86
CA VAL A 10 19.15 -1.26 -2.83
C VAL A 10 18.79 -1.77 -1.44
N PHE A 11 17.83 -1.11 -0.80
CA PHE A 11 17.28 -1.43 0.50
C PHE A 11 15.94 -2.13 0.28
N VAL A 12 15.89 -3.42 0.59
CA VAL A 12 14.70 -4.25 0.39
C VAL A 12 13.98 -4.47 1.71
N THR A 13 12.67 -4.32 1.75
CA THR A 13 11.87 -4.59 2.95
C THR A 13 10.48 -5.11 2.63
N ASN A 14 10.02 -6.09 3.41
CA ASN A 14 8.65 -6.63 3.30
C ASN A 14 7.62 -5.81 4.10
N ASN A 15 8.02 -4.71 4.74
CA ASN A 15 7.10 -3.87 5.49
C ASN A 15 6.34 -2.92 4.54
N SER A 16 5.01 -3.08 4.50
CA SER A 16 4.10 -2.32 3.66
C SER A 16 3.48 -1.11 4.37
N THR A 17 3.79 -0.87 5.64
CA THR A 17 3.20 0.24 6.41
C THR A 17 3.71 1.60 5.95
N LYS A 18 4.85 1.65 5.25
CA LYS A 18 5.50 2.89 4.80
C LYS A 18 5.74 2.92 3.29
N SER A 19 5.66 4.11 2.70
CA SER A 19 6.08 4.38 1.33
C SER A 19 7.61 4.51 1.25
N ARG A 20 8.16 4.47 0.03
CA ARG A 20 9.59 4.71 -0.22
C ARG A 20 10.01 6.11 0.25
N ARG A 21 9.16 7.11 0.04
CA ARG A 21 9.35 8.48 0.55
C ARG A 21 9.46 8.52 2.07
N GLN A 22 8.53 7.86 2.77
CA GLN A 22 8.57 7.77 4.23
C GLN A 22 9.82 7.01 4.74
N TYR A 23 10.28 6.00 4.02
CA TYR A 23 11.55 5.33 4.32
C TYR A 23 12.77 6.23 4.06
N ALA A 24 12.82 6.97 2.95
CA ALA A 24 13.89 7.91 2.64
C ALA A 24 14.04 8.95 3.76
N ASN A 25 12.91 9.52 4.22
CA ASN A 25 12.88 10.44 5.37
C ASN A 25 13.40 9.79 6.66
N LYS A 26 13.03 8.53 6.91
CA LYS A 26 13.53 7.78 8.08
C LYS A 26 15.03 7.50 7.99
N PHE A 27 15.56 7.17 6.83
CA PHE A 27 17.01 7.00 6.65
C PHE A 27 17.73 8.34 6.86
N GLN A 28 17.17 9.43 6.34
CA GLN A 28 17.73 10.76 6.50
C GLN A 28 17.80 11.17 7.98
N SER A 29 16.77 10.88 8.78
CA SER A 29 16.78 11.16 10.22
C SER A 29 17.83 10.34 11.00
N LEU A 30 18.28 9.21 10.43
CA LEU A 30 19.38 8.39 10.93
C LEU A 30 20.75 8.81 10.39
N GLY A 31 20.83 9.92 9.63
CA GLY A 31 22.08 10.38 9.01
C GLY A 31 22.50 9.60 7.77
N ILE A 32 21.60 8.76 7.22
CA ILE A 32 21.86 7.95 6.03
C ILE A 32 21.15 8.59 4.85
N SER A 33 21.90 9.17 3.91
CA SER A 33 21.32 9.68 2.67
C SER A 33 20.86 8.50 1.80
N VAL A 34 19.56 8.37 1.54
CA VAL A 34 18.97 7.33 0.68
C VAL A 34 17.94 7.98 -0.22
N THR A 35 17.98 7.65 -1.51
CA THR A 35 16.96 8.08 -2.48
C THR A 35 15.83 7.06 -2.57
N GLU A 36 14.64 7.50 -3.00
CA GLU A 36 13.48 6.60 -3.14
C GLU A 36 13.75 5.44 -4.12
N ASP A 37 14.56 5.66 -5.16
CA ASP A 37 14.97 4.65 -6.15
C ASP A 37 15.89 3.57 -5.57
N GLU A 38 16.51 3.84 -4.42
CA GLU A 38 17.29 2.85 -3.69
C GLU A 38 16.42 2.01 -2.76
N ILE A 39 15.10 2.25 -2.66
CA ILE A 39 14.22 1.54 -1.72
C ILE A 39 13.23 0.66 -2.48
N PHE A 40 13.17 -0.61 -2.11
CA PHE A 40 12.22 -1.57 -2.64
C PHE A 40 11.38 -2.17 -1.49
N SER A 41 10.23 -1.55 -1.23
CA SER A 41 9.28 -2.01 -0.21
C SER A 41 8.18 -2.91 -0.81
N SER A 42 7.51 -3.71 0.01
CA SER A 42 6.34 -4.49 -0.41
C SER A 42 5.15 -3.60 -0.82
N SER A 43 5.00 -2.40 -0.25
CA SER A 43 4.03 -1.39 -0.69
C SER A 43 4.28 -0.94 -2.14
N PHE A 44 5.53 -0.61 -2.46
CA PHE A 44 5.95 -0.25 -3.82
C PHE A 44 5.78 -1.44 -4.78
N ALA A 45 6.19 -2.63 -4.36
CA ALA A 45 6.07 -3.84 -5.17
C ALA A 45 4.61 -4.13 -5.56
N ALA A 46 3.66 -3.96 -4.62
CA ALA A 46 2.24 -4.15 -4.89
C ALA A 46 1.69 -3.11 -5.89
N ALA A 47 2.02 -1.83 -5.73
CA ALA A 47 1.60 -0.77 -6.65
C ALA A 47 2.18 -0.98 -8.07
N MET A 48 3.47 -1.33 -8.15
CA MET A 48 4.12 -1.65 -9.42
C MET A 48 3.59 -2.92 -10.06
N PHE A 49 3.21 -3.93 -9.27
CA PHE A 49 2.59 -5.15 -9.79
C PHE A 49 1.30 -4.83 -10.55
N LEU A 50 0.42 -4.02 -9.97
CA LEU A 50 -0.81 -3.57 -10.64
C LEU A 50 -0.50 -2.80 -11.93
N LYS A 51 0.51 -1.92 -11.90
CA LYS A 51 0.95 -1.15 -13.06
C LYS A 51 1.46 -2.07 -14.19
N VAL A 52 2.34 -3.01 -13.87
CA VAL A 52 2.92 -3.97 -14.84
C VAL A 52 1.87 -4.92 -15.40
N LYS A 53 0.85 -5.25 -14.61
CA LYS A 53 -0.30 -6.05 -15.05
C LYS A 53 -1.35 -5.25 -15.83
N ASN A 54 -1.11 -3.96 -16.11
CA ASN A 54 -2.05 -3.07 -16.78
C ASN A 54 -3.43 -3.05 -16.10
N PHE A 55 -3.46 -3.05 -14.77
CA PHE A 55 -4.72 -2.94 -14.02
C PHE A 55 -5.45 -1.65 -14.45
N PRO A 56 -6.78 -1.69 -14.70
CA PRO A 56 -7.51 -0.54 -15.22
C PRO A 56 -7.46 0.67 -14.28
N LYS A 57 -7.30 1.86 -14.85
CA LYS A 57 -7.12 3.12 -14.11
C LYS A 57 -8.42 3.72 -13.58
N ASP A 58 -9.53 3.34 -14.18
CA ASP A 58 -10.90 3.66 -13.75
C ASP A 58 -11.37 2.78 -12.57
N LYS A 59 -10.65 1.69 -12.29
CA LYS A 59 -10.91 0.81 -11.14
C LYS A 59 -10.15 1.28 -9.90
N LYS A 60 -10.81 1.11 -8.76
CA LYS A 60 -10.26 1.39 -7.44
C LYS A 60 -9.56 0.16 -6.86
N VAL A 61 -8.59 0.41 -6.00
CA VAL A 61 -7.87 -0.62 -5.25
C VAL A 61 -8.24 -0.49 -3.78
N TYR A 62 -8.89 -1.52 -3.22
CA TYR A 62 -9.19 -1.56 -1.80
C TYR A 62 -7.95 -2.01 -1.02
N VAL A 63 -7.58 -1.27 0.03
CA VAL A 63 -6.39 -1.56 0.83
C VAL A 63 -6.80 -2.04 2.21
N ILE A 64 -6.31 -3.21 2.60
CA ILE A 64 -6.30 -3.69 3.99
C ILE A 64 -4.85 -3.60 4.44
N GLY A 65 -4.46 -2.46 5.01
CA GLY A 65 -3.05 -2.19 5.30
C GLY A 65 -2.77 -0.75 5.70
N GLY A 66 -1.48 -0.45 5.88
CA GLY A 66 -0.99 0.88 6.22
C GLY A 66 -1.02 1.87 5.05
N GLU A 67 -0.89 3.15 5.41
CA GLU A 67 -0.87 4.31 4.49
C GLU A 67 0.21 4.22 3.41
N GLY A 68 1.34 3.56 3.69
CA GLY A 68 2.41 3.35 2.72
C GLY A 68 1.96 2.66 1.43
N ILE A 69 0.94 1.79 1.47
CA ILE A 69 0.36 1.17 0.28
C ILE A 69 -0.44 2.20 -0.52
N LEU A 70 -1.25 3.02 0.15
CA LEU A 70 -2.09 4.05 -0.48
C LEU A 70 -1.22 5.10 -1.19
N GLU A 71 -0.15 5.58 -0.53
CA GLU A 71 0.80 6.52 -1.15
C GLU A 71 1.45 5.94 -2.41
N GLU A 72 1.92 4.68 -2.37
CA GLU A 72 2.56 4.07 -3.54
C GLU A 72 1.57 3.82 -4.69
N LEU A 73 0.31 3.49 -4.38
CA LEU A 73 -0.76 3.38 -5.38
C LEU A 73 -1.04 4.72 -6.07
N GLU A 74 -1.13 5.79 -5.29
CA GLU A 74 -1.34 7.15 -5.82
C GLU A 74 -0.19 7.57 -6.74
N LEU A 75 1.06 7.32 -6.34
CA LEU A 75 2.26 7.66 -7.14
C LEU A 75 2.29 6.96 -8.51
N VAL A 76 1.70 5.77 -8.62
CA VAL A 76 1.59 5.07 -9.91
C VAL A 76 0.27 5.38 -10.64
N GLY A 77 -0.57 6.26 -10.09
CA GLY A 77 -1.82 6.74 -10.65
C GLY A 77 -3.01 5.79 -10.45
N TYR A 78 -3.11 5.10 -9.31
CA TYR A 78 -4.28 4.32 -8.93
C TYR A 78 -5.02 4.98 -7.77
N THR A 79 -6.34 4.90 -7.77
CA THR A 79 -7.17 5.34 -6.64
C THR A 79 -7.23 4.22 -5.60
N GLY A 80 -6.51 4.42 -4.49
CA GLY A 80 -6.62 3.57 -3.30
C GLY A 80 -7.75 4.04 -2.38
N LEU A 81 -8.39 3.11 -1.67
CA LEU A 81 -9.31 3.41 -0.58
C LEU A 81 -9.21 2.38 0.55
N GLY A 82 -9.81 2.65 1.70
CA GLY A 82 -9.77 1.78 2.88
C GLY A 82 -8.62 2.12 3.81
N GLY A 83 -7.77 1.16 4.15
CA GLY A 83 -6.64 1.35 5.05
C GLY A 83 -7.07 1.83 6.44
N GLN A 84 -6.39 2.86 6.97
CA GLN A 84 -6.68 3.37 8.31
C GLN A 84 -8.05 4.03 8.44
N GLU A 85 -8.57 4.66 7.37
CA GLU A 85 -9.87 5.34 7.37
C GLU A 85 -11.02 4.39 7.73
N ASP A 86 -10.92 3.13 7.29
CA ASP A 86 -11.92 2.10 7.54
C ASP A 86 -11.67 1.35 8.85
N GLY A 87 -10.65 1.72 9.63
CA GLY A 87 -10.22 1.01 10.85
C GLY A 87 -11.28 0.95 11.96
N LYS A 88 -12.21 1.92 11.99
CA LYS A 88 -13.30 1.99 12.98
C LYS A 88 -14.68 1.62 12.42
N LYS A 89 -14.78 1.30 11.12
CA LYS A 89 -16.06 0.94 10.51
C LYS A 89 -16.52 -0.43 10.99
N THR A 90 -17.83 -0.57 11.14
CA THR A 90 -18.48 -1.83 11.49
C THR A 90 -19.41 -2.25 10.36
N GLY A 91 -19.48 -3.55 10.11
CA GLY A 91 -20.43 -4.11 9.14
C GLY A 91 -21.86 -3.97 9.65
N GLN A 92 -22.81 -3.68 8.75
CA GLN A 92 -24.24 -3.77 9.07
C GLN A 92 -24.69 -5.22 8.89
N TRP A 93 -24.80 -5.95 10.00
CA TRP A 93 -25.24 -7.34 10.01
C TRP A 93 -26.77 -7.39 9.97
N LYS A 94 -27.35 -7.33 8.77
CA LYS A 94 -28.78 -7.59 8.56
C LYS A 94 -28.97 -9.01 8.05
N THR A 95 -29.90 -9.75 8.65
CA THR A 95 -30.29 -11.09 8.19
C THR A 95 -30.75 -11.03 6.74
N ASN A 96 -30.30 -11.98 5.91
CA ASN A 96 -30.65 -12.09 4.48
C ASN A 96 -30.27 -10.88 3.60
N CYS A 97 -29.30 -10.07 4.02
CA CYS A 97 -28.76 -8.98 3.20
C CYS A 97 -27.45 -9.44 2.54
N LEU A 98 -27.37 -9.33 1.21
CA LEU A 98 -26.08 -9.39 0.53
C LEU A 98 -25.33 -8.08 0.84
N PHE A 99 -24.02 -8.17 1.09
CA PHE A 99 -23.22 -6.98 1.29
C PHE A 99 -23.08 -6.21 -0.04
N GLU A 100 -23.45 -4.93 -0.03
CA GLU A 100 -23.21 -4.06 -1.16
C GLU A 100 -21.77 -3.55 -1.10
N HIS A 101 -21.02 -3.78 -2.17
CA HIS A 101 -19.66 -3.28 -2.34
C HIS A 101 -19.61 -2.31 -3.51
N ASP A 102 -18.64 -1.40 -3.47
CA ASP A 102 -18.36 -0.49 -4.57
C ASP A 102 -17.91 -1.29 -5.80
N LYS A 103 -18.75 -1.32 -6.84
CA LYS A 103 -18.50 -2.04 -8.11
C LYS A 103 -17.29 -1.48 -8.89
N MET A 104 -16.75 -0.33 -8.48
CA MET A 104 -15.51 0.22 -9.02
C MET A 104 -14.27 -0.43 -8.40
N VAL A 105 -14.36 -1.11 -7.27
CA VAL A 105 -13.23 -1.87 -6.71
C VAL A 105 -12.94 -3.07 -7.63
N GLY A 106 -11.72 -3.11 -8.18
CA GLY A 106 -11.28 -4.19 -9.07
C GLY A 106 -10.15 -5.06 -8.49
N ALA A 107 -9.54 -4.64 -7.39
CA ALA A 107 -8.48 -5.38 -6.71
C ALA A 107 -8.46 -5.06 -5.21
N VAL A 108 -8.01 -6.02 -4.41
CA VAL A 108 -7.72 -5.84 -2.98
C VAL A 108 -6.23 -6.07 -2.74
N VAL A 109 -5.57 -5.14 -2.07
CA VAL A 109 -4.17 -5.26 -1.64
C VAL A 109 -4.15 -5.40 -0.12
N VAL A 110 -3.55 -6.50 0.35
CA VAL A 110 -3.46 -6.83 1.77
C VAL A 110 -2.02 -6.70 2.26
N GLY A 111 -1.84 -5.99 3.37
CA GLY A 111 -0.59 -5.86 4.09
C GLY A 111 -0.82 -5.84 5.60
N LEU A 112 0.15 -5.32 6.36
CA LEU A 112 -0.02 -5.18 7.80
C LEU A 112 -1.05 -4.08 8.12
N ASP A 113 -2.17 -4.46 8.73
CA ASP A 113 -3.24 -3.58 9.18
C ASP A 113 -3.55 -3.80 10.67
N PRO A 114 -3.11 -2.90 11.58
CA PRO A 114 -3.41 -3.00 13.01
C PRO A 114 -4.90 -2.84 13.35
N TYR A 115 -5.70 -2.32 12.43
CA TYR A 115 -7.12 -2.03 12.60
C TYR A 115 -7.97 -2.82 11.60
N VAL A 116 -7.55 -4.06 11.32
CA VAL A 116 -8.36 -5.00 10.54
C VAL A 116 -9.66 -5.28 11.26
N ASN A 117 -10.76 -5.30 10.52
CA ASN A 117 -12.09 -5.55 11.06
C ASN A 117 -12.97 -6.25 10.00
N TYR A 118 -14.14 -6.73 10.43
CA TYR A 118 -15.06 -7.42 9.52
C TYR A 118 -15.61 -6.55 8.40
N TYR A 119 -15.68 -5.22 8.57
CA TYR A 119 -16.09 -4.31 7.50
C TYR A 119 -15.08 -4.31 6.34
N LYS A 120 -13.79 -4.50 6.62
CA LYS A 120 -12.76 -4.63 5.59
C LYS A 120 -12.75 -6.03 4.98
N LEU A 121 -12.89 -7.07 5.80
CA LEU A 121 -12.84 -8.47 5.36
C LEU A 121 -14.01 -8.89 4.48
N GLN A 122 -15.16 -8.23 4.57
CA GLN A 122 -16.28 -8.49 3.64
C GLN A 122 -15.96 -8.07 2.18
N ILE A 123 -14.90 -7.29 1.92
CA ILE A 123 -14.55 -6.77 0.58
C ILE A 123 -13.60 -7.73 -0.18
N THR A 124 -12.97 -8.69 0.52
CA THR A 124 -12.14 -9.75 -0.09
C THR A 124 -12.99 -10.92 -0.56
#